data_AF-A0A511W6J8-F1
#
_entry.id   AF-A0A511W6J8-F1
#
_cell.length_a   1.000
_cell.length_b   1.000
_cell.length_c   1.000
_cell.angle_alpha   90.00
_cell.angle_beta   90.00
_cell.angle_gamma   90.00
#
_symmetry.space_group_name_H-M   'P 1'
#
loop_
_entity.id
_entity.type
_entity.pdbx_description
1 polymer ?
#
loop_
_entity_poly.entity_id
_entity_poly.type
_entity_poly.pdbx_seq_one_letter_code
_entity_poly.pdbx_strand_id
1 'polypeptide(L)' 'MFYFKLNDDSELRLLEPRNAEKLFLLIDKSRYYLREWLSWVDSTEKVSDSEDFIRDSLNQLGNDNGFQAG' A
#
# COMPACT_ATOMS: atom_id res chain seq x y z
N MET A 1 6.67 -1.76 -16.93
CA MET A 1 5.87 -1.63 -15.70
C MET A 1 5.26 -3.00 -15.45
N PHE A 2 5.60 -3.62 -14.33
CA PHE A 2 5.22 -5.01 -14.03
C PHE A 2 3.82 -5.05 -13.44
N TYR A 3 2.97 -5.88 -14.02
CA TYR A 3 1.64 -6.18 -13.52
C TYR A 3 1.32 -7.66 -13.79
N PHE A 4 0.42 -8.21 -12.98
CA PHE A 4 -0.12 -9.55 -13.16
C PHE A 4 -1.63 -9.44 -13.37
N LYS A 5 -2.12 -9.78 -14.56
CA LYS A 5 -3.56 -9.75 -14.87
C LYS A 5 -4.27 -10.85 -14.07
N LEU A 6 -5.30 -10.47 -13.31
CA LEU A 6 -6.15 -11.43 -12.58
C LEU A 6 -7.32 -11.88 -13.45
N ASN A 7 -8.01 -10.92 -14.06
CA ASN A 7 -9.13 -11.13 -14.98
C ASN A 7 -9.27 -9.89 -15.89
N ASP A 8 -10.38 -9.80 -16.63
CA ASP A 8 -10.57 -8.71 -17.60
C ASP A 8 -10.72 -7.32 -16.97
N ASP A 9 -11.12 -7.25 -15.70
CA ASP A 9 -11.39 -5.99 -14.99
C ASP A 9 -10.37 -5.67 -13.87
N SER A 10 -9.41 -6.56 -13.62
CA SER A 10 -8.47 -6.40 -12.49
C SER A 10 -7.08 -6.97 -12.75
N GLU A 11 -6.11 -6.33 -12.11
CA GLU A 11 -4.69 -6.65 -12.17
C GLU A 11 -4.04 -6.37 -10.82
N LEU A 12 -2.98 -7.11 -10.52
CA LEU A 12 -2.07 -6.82 -9.42
C LEU A 12 -0.89 -6.02 -9.94
N ARG A 13 -0.50 -4.99 -9.19
CA ARG A 13 0.65 -4.15 -9.49
C ARG A 13 1.49 -3.94 -8.24
N LEU A 14 2.79 -3.79 -8.45
CA LEU A 14 3.67 -3.27 -7.40
C LEU A 14 3.27 -1.83 -7.09
N LEU A 15 3.24 -1.48 -5.81
CA LEU A 15 3.04 -0.10 -5.39
C LEU A 15 4.23 0.76 -5.83
N GLU A 16 3.92 1.94 -6.35
CA GLU A 16 4.91 2.94 -6.76
C GLU A 16 4.65 4.25 -6.01
N PRO A 17 5.66 5.14 -5.84
CA PRO A 17 5.50 6.38 -5.09
C PRO A 17 4.30 7.24 -5.53
N ARG A 18 4.00 7.25 -6.84
CA ARG A 18 2.83 7.95 -7.40
C ARG A 18 1.47 7.42 -6.92
N ASN A 19 1.43 6.27 -6.26
CA ASN A 19 0.21 5.70 -5.68
C ASN A 19 -0.07 6.17 -4.26
N ALA A 20 0.90 6.82 -3.58
CA ALA A 20 0.81 7.14 -2.16
C ALA A 20 -0.45 7.96 -1.81
N GLU A 21 -0.75 9.01 -2.57
CA GLU A 21 -1.92 9.85 -2.33
C GLU A 21 -3.24 9.05 -2.44
N LYS A 22 -3.37 8.25 -3.50
CA LYS A 22 -4.57 7.42 -3.71
C LYS A 22 -4.72 6.34 -2.64
N LEU A 23 -3.60 5.74 -2.23
CA LEU A 23 -3.58 4.74 -1.17
C LEU A 23 -3.99 5.36 0.17
N PHE A 24 -3.38 6.49 0.54
CA PHE A 24 -3.72 7.22 1.76
C PHE A 24 -5.21 7.58 1.82
N LEU A 25 -5.76 8.16 0.75
CA LEU A 25 -7.18 8.53 0.69
C LEU A 25 -8.10 7.31 0.79
N LEU A 26 -7.71 6.16 0.25
CA LEU A 26 -8.48 4.91 0.36
C LEU A 26 -8.50 4.38 1.80
N ILE A 27 -7.34 4.42 2.47
CA ILE A 27 -7.20 4.06 3.89
C ILE A 27 -8.04 5.02 4.73
N ASP A 28 -7.90 6.33 4.53
CA ASP A 28 -8.57 7.36 5.33
C ASP A 28 -10.10 7.29 5.20
N LYS A 29 -10.61 7.10 3.97
CA LYS A 29 -12.03 6.88 3.72
C LYS A 29 -12.59 5.65 4.44
N SER A 30 -11.75 4.65 4.70
CA SER A 30 -12.13 3.38 5.33
C SER A 30 -11.67 3.27 6.78
N ARG A 31 -11.07 4.33 7.35
CA ARG A 31 -10.33 4.32 8.62
C ARG A 31 -11.12 3.74 9.78
N TYR A 32 -12.37 4.18 9.94
CA TYR A 32 -13.23 3.74 11.04
C TYR A 32 -13.48 2.23 11.05
N TYR A 33 -13.57 1.62 9.87
CA TYR A 33 -13.76 0.18 9.75
C TYR A 33 -12.43 -0.58 9.88
N LEU A 34 -11.39 -0.10 9.18
CA LEU A 34 -10.10 -0.79 9.16
C LEU A 34 -9.41 -0.80 10.54
N ARG A 35 -9.55 0.27 11.33
CA ARG A 35 -8.89 0.39 12.64
C ARG A 35 -9.34 -0.62 13.69
N GLU A 36 -10.51 -1.25 13.50
CA GLU A 36 -10.96 -2.34 14.37
C GLU A 36 -10.09 -3.60 14.22
N TRP A 37 -9.42 -3.75 13.08
CA TRP A 37 -8.70 -4.98 12.70
C TRP A 37 -7.21 -4.76 12.41
N LEU A 38 -6.83 -3.57 11.95
CA LEU A 38 -5.49 -3.24 11.48
C LEU A 38 -4.88 -2.14 12.36
N SER A 39 -3.91 -2.52 13.20
CA SER A 39 -3.29 -1.63 14.19
C SER A 39 -2.50 -0.46 13.57
N TRP A 40 -2.04 -0.59 12.32
CA TRP A 40 -1.25 0.42 11.63
C TRP A 40 -2.08 1.56 11.03
N VAL A 41 -3.41 1.42 10.97
CA VAL A 41 -4.28 2.41 10.33
C VAL A 41 -4.19 3.76 11.02
N ASP A 42 -4.22 3.76 12.35
CA ASP A 42 -4.16 4.98 13.15
C ASP A 42 -2.79 5.67 13.07
N SER A 43 -1.71 4.94 12.76
CA SER A 43 -0.39 5.53 12.52
C SER A 43 -0.18 6.10 11.11
N THR A 44 -1.16 5.92 10.20
CA THR A 44 -1.12 6.49 8.85
C THR A 44 -1.92 7.78 8.84
N GLU A 45 -1.28 8.92 9.08
CA GLU A 45 -1.93 10.22 9.32
C GLU A 45 -1.83 11.18 8.13
N LYS A 46 -0.84 10.98 7.25
CA LYS A 46 -0.57 11.83 6.09
C LYS A 46 -0.07 11.01 4.90
N VAL A 47 -0.11 11.63 3.72
CA VAL A 47 0.34 11.00 2.46
C VAL A 47 1.79 10.50 2.55
N SER A 48 2.68 11.22 3.24
CA SER A 48 4.09 10.80 3.39
C SER A 48 4.24 9.47 4.11
N ASP A 49 3.31 9.10 5.01
CA ASP A 49 3.39 7.81 5.70
C ASP A 49 3.12 6.66 4.72
N SER A 50 2.23 6.88 3.75
CA SER A 50 2.02 5.95 2.63
C SER A 50 3.20 5.95 1.64
N GLU A 51 3.86 7.09 1.41
CA GLU A 51 5.09 7.14 0.61
C GLU A 51 6.22 6.31 1.24
N ASP A 52 6.40 6.43 2.55
CA ASP A 52 7.41 5.69 3.31
C ASP A 52 7.11 4.19 3.29
N PHE A 53 5.85 3.78 3.53
CA PHE A 53 5.44 2.38 3.41
C PHE A 53 5.73 1.79 2.02
N ILE A 54 5.43 2.53 0.95
CA ILE A 54 5.71 2.09 -0.43
C ILE A 54 7.21 1.95 -0.66
N ARG A 55 8.01 2.91 -0.19
CA ARG A 55 9.46 2.87 -0.31
C ARG A 55 10.06 1.67 0.41
N ASP A 56 9.62 1.42 1.64
CA ASP A 56 10.10 0.31 2.45
C ASP A 56 9.70 -1.04 1.84
N SER A 57 8.48 -1.14 1.31
CA SER A 57 8.02 -2.33 0.58
C SER A 57 8.85 -2.61 -0.67
N LEU A 58 9.19 -1.58 -1.44
CA LEU A 58 10.05 -1.71 -2.63
C LEU A 58 11.49 -2.06 -2.25
N ASN A 59 12.03 -1.48 -1.17
CA ASN A 59 13.34 -1.83 -0.64
C ASN A 59 13.39 -3.28 -0.15
N GLN A 60 12.34 -3.75 0.54
CA GLN A 60 12.24 -5.14 0.99
C GLN A 60 12.27 -6.11 -0.19
N LEU A 61 11.48 -5.82 -1.23
CA LEU A 61 11.44 -6.60 -2.45
C LEU A 61 12.80 -6.61 -3.16
N GLY A 62 13.45 -5.44 -3.29
CA GLY A 62 14.75 -5.32 -3.96
C GLY A 62 15.92 -5.98 -3.21
N ASN A 63 15.77 -6.19 -1.90
CA ASN A 63 16.77 -6.84 -1.05
C ASN A 63 16.49 -8.34 -0.84
N ASP A 64 15.56 -8.96 -1.60
CA ASP A 64 15.11 -10.35 -1.42
C ASP A 64 14.63 -10.68 0.01
N ASN A 65 14.18 -9.67 0.75
CA ASN A 65 13.74 -9.79 2.15
C ASN A 65 12.23 -10.05 2.29
N GLY A 66 11.60 -10.62 1.25
CA GLY A 66 10.17 -10.90 1.20
C GLY A 66 9.34 -9.74 0.64
N PHE A 67 8.05 -9.71 0.99
CA PHE A 67 7.10 -8.70 0.52
C PHE A 67 6.07 -8.37 1.62
N GLN A 68 5.44 -7.20 1.51
CA GLN A 68 4.30 -6.81 2.35
C GLN A 68 2.98 -7.29 1.71
N ALA A 69 2.14 -7.97 2.51
CA ALA A 69 0.90 -8.59 2.04
C ALA A 69 -0.36 -8.11 2.79
N GLY A 70 -0.28 -6.96 3.49
CA GLY A 70 -1.36 -6.39 4.30
C GLY A 70 -1.03 -6.32 5.79
#